data_AF-A0A8T5KZM0-F1
#
_entry.id   AF-A0A8T5KZM0-F1
#
_cell.length_a   1.000
_cell.length_b   1.000
_cell.length_c   1.000
_cell.angle_alpha   90.00
_cell.angle_beta   90.00
_cell.angle_gamma   90.00
#
_symmetry.space_group_name_H-M   'P 1'
#
loop_
_entity.id
_entity.type
_entity.pdbx_description
1 polymer ?
#
loop_
_entity_poly.entity_id
_entity_poly.type
_entity_poly.pdbx_seq_one_letter_code
_entity_poly.pdbx_strand_id
1 'polypeptide(L)'
;MDKKILVLIILNIIMVSFIVFSNFSLNFLSSPNPSELEECKILDYKGNDAVNILFFSDKTDAQKYSEFLLTIDPFNTHQKNFNFYYIDSYIPECEIYQEKALLCYDKEMIKKAASCPNDFIAVIQESNSNIRSSAYMNVMSINSKHTLTVLAHEFGHVFVNLAEEYVPAPLPKNAKNCVDNCNKFGIKDGCYQGCSEANYFRSIENGIMRTLTSKKYGIFNVKIFLDKIEKVIQERTSGITGSAVTETDCSQQMYYLIHARYENGKIIIKDKKIEQGCMSSLGSGDFDYTIITEDNQKINEKFNPSYIFTDVQESGKEYITGEVFDATGQDFYLKIPIPQKPKLLEIKKDNLILSQINLKEIPIEVKNKPCKKI
;
A
#
# COMPACT_ATOMS: atom_id res chain seq x y z
N MET A 1 -73.20 -6.41 -0.99
CA MET A 1 -72.24 -7.44 -1.44
C MET A 1 -72.57 -8.73 -0.71
N ASP A 2 -72.73 -9.85 -1.41
CA ASP A 2 -73.01 -11.14 -0.78
C ASP A 2 -71.89 -11.50 0.21
N LYS A 3 -72.24 -11.99 1.41
CA LYS A 3 -71.27 -12.44 2.41
C LYS A 3 -70.29 -13.47 1.84
N LYS A 4 -70.72 -14.27 0.87
CA LYS A 4 -69.86 -15.25 0.17
C LYS A 4 -68.76 -14.57 -0.66
N ILE A 5 -69.05 -13.44 -1.29
CA ILE A 5 -68.09 -12.68 -2.10
C ILE A 5 -67.04 -12.02 -1.18
N LEU A 6 -67.44 -11.51 -0.01
CA LEU A 6 -66.52 -10.91 0.95
C LEU A 6 -65.49 -11.91 1.50
N VAL A 7 -65.92 -13.14 1.81
CA VAL A 7 -65.05 -14.20 2.32
C VAL A 7 -64.01 -14.62 1.28
N LEU A 8 -64.40 -14.72 0.01
CA LEU A 8 -63.49 -15.05 -1.11
C LEU A 8 -62.40 -13.98 -1.34
N ILE A 9 -62.74 -12.71 -1.15
CA ILE A 9 -61.78 -11.60 -1.26
C ILE A 9 -60.76 -11.66 -0.12
N ILE A 10 -61.21 -11.88 1.12
CA ILE A 10 -60.33 -11.96 2.29
C ILE A 10 -59.34 -13.15 2.16
N LEU A 11 -59.82 -14.31 1.71
CA LEU A 11 -58.97 -15.48 1.47
C LEU A 11 -57.90 -15.23 0.41
N ASN A 12 -58.23 -14.53 -0.68
CA ASN A 12 -57.24 -14.15 -1.70
C ASN A 12 -56.17 -13.20 -1.15
N ILE A 13 -56.57 -12.20 -0.35
CA ILE A 13 -55.61 -11.26 0.26
C ILE A 13 -54.67 -11.99 1.21
N ILE A 14 -55.17 -12.92 2.02
CA ILE A 14 -54.34 -13.72 2.94
C ILE A 14 -53.38 -14.61 2.15
N MET A 15 -53.84 -15.26 1.07
CA MET A 15 -53.00 -16.13 0.24
C MET A 15 -51.89 -15.36 -0.47
N VAL A 16 -52.21 -14.19 -1.06
CA VAL A 16 -51.21 -13.31 -1.67
C VAL A 16 -50.23 -12.79 -0.64
N SER A 17 -50.70 -12.38 0.54
CA SER A 17 -49.83 -11.94 1.64
C SER A 17 -48.89 -13.06 2.08
N PHE A 18 -49.39 -14.31 2.18
CA PHE A 18 -48.58 -15.47 2.54
C PHE A 18 -47.53 -15.80 1.47
N ILE A 19 -47.85 -15.70 0.18
CA ILE A 19 -46.90 -15.90 -0.93
C ILE A 19 -45.82 -14.81 -0.95
N VAL A 20 -46.19 -13.55 -0.68
CA VAL A 20 -45.24 -12.45 -0.58
C VAL A 20 -44.33 -12.64 0.63
N PHE A 21 -44.88 -13.04 1.79
CA PHE A 21 -44.10 -13.25 3.01
C PHE A 21 -43.21 -14.49 2.96
N SER A 22 -43.65 -15.57 2.31
CA SER A 22 -42.86 -16.79 2.16
C SER A 22 -41.68 -16.59 1.19
N ASN A 23 -41.89 -15.89 0.08
CA ASN A 23 -40.81 -15.49 -0.83
C ASN A 23 -39.85 -14.48 -0.18
N PHE A 24 -40.34 -13.60 0.70
CA PHE A 24 -39.51 -12.68 1.46
C PHE A 24 -38.64 -13.40 2.51
N SER A 25 -39.16 -14.47 3.12
CA SER A 25 -38.46 -15.21 4.18
C SER A 25 -37.39 -16.18 3.64
N LEU A 26 -37.54 -16.71 2.42
CA LEU A 26 -36.57 -17.64 1.82
C LEU A 26 -35.30 -16.95 1.30
N ASN A 27 -35.35 -15.67 0.96
CA ASN A 27 -34.16 -14.91 0.55
C ASN A 27 -33.27 -14.46 1.74
N PHE A 28 -33.73 -14.66 2.99
CA PHE A 28 -32.98 -14.24 4.19
C PHE A 28 -32.02 -15.32 4.74
N LEU A 29 -32.03 -16.51 4.15
CA LEU A 29 -31.05 -17.58 4.38
C LEU A 29 -29.92 -17.58 3.34
N SER A 30 -29.54 -16.40 2.87
CA SER A 30 -28.28 -16.23 2.15
C SER A 30 -27.17 -16.73 3.08
N SER A 31 -26.39 -17.72 2.61
CA SER A 31 -25.16 -18.20 3.24
C SER A 31 -24.35 -17.03 3.79
N PRO A 32 -23.55 -17.22 4.86
CA PRO A 32 -22.62 -16.18 5.32
C PRO A 32 -21.94 -15.59 4.10
N ASN A 33 -22.04 -14.27 3.91
CA ASN A 33 -21.33 -13.59 2.83
C ASN A 33 -19.89 -14.10 2.94
N PRO A 34 -19.37 -14.82 1.93
CA PRO A 34 -18.01 -15.31 1.98
C PRO A 34 -17.13 -14.14 2.36
N SER A 35 -16.20 -14.37 3.30
CA SER A 35 -15.20 -13.37 3.70
C SER A 35 -14.71 -12.67 2.43
N GLU A 36 -14.80 -11.33 2.39
CA GLU A 36 -14.32 -10.57 1.23
C GLU A 36 -12.78 -10.68 1.08
N LEU A 37 -12.10 -11.22 2.10
CA LEU A 37 -10.66 -11.49 2.08
C LEU A 37 -10.31 -12.70 1.21
N GLU A 38 -9.21 -12.55 0.50
CA GLU A 38 -8.57 -13.59 -0.31
C GLU A 38 -7.80 -14.60 0.54
N GLU A 39 -7.42 -15.73 -0.06
CA GLU A 39 -6.49 -16.66 0.56
C GLU A 39 -5.08 -16.07 0.61
N CYS A 40 -4.63 -15.68 1.80
CA CYS A 40 -3.25 -15.23 2.01
C CYS A 40 -2.29 -16.41 2.07
N LYS A 41 -1.28 -16.43 1.20
CA LYS A 41 -0.27 -17.49 1.18
C LYS A 41 1.07 -16.95 1.61
N ILE A 42 1.73 -17.68 2.53
CA ILE A 42 3.08 -17.34 3.00
C ILE A 42 4.10 -17.91 2.01
N LEU A 43 4.99 -17.06 1.54
CA LEU A 43 6.16 -17.48 0.78
C LEU A 43 7.37 -17.68 1.71
N ASP A 44 7.63 -16.70 2.59
CA ASP A 44 8.67 -16.78 3.61
C ASP A 44 8.31 -15.90 4.82
N TYR A 45 8.46 -16.42 6.03
CA TYR A 45 8.07 -15.73 7.27
C TYR A 45 9.19 -15.83 8.32
N LYS A 46 9.63 -14.67 8.80
CA LYS A 46 10.74 -14.49 9.73
C LYS A 46 10.33 -13.91 11.09
N GLY A 47 9.06 -13.51 11.24
CA GLY A 47 8.49 -13.03 12.50
C GLY A 47 7.65 -11.76 12.33
N ASN A 48 6.86 -11.41 13.36
CA ASN A 48 5.93 -10.27 13.30
C ASN A 48 6.63 -8.90 13.16
N ASP A 49 7.89 -8.80 13.58
CA ASP A 49 8.65 -7.55 13.53
C ASP A 49 9.30 -7.27 12.15
N ALA A 50 9.22 -8.22 11.22
CA ALA A 50 9.81 -8.10 9.88
C ALA A 50 8.91 -7.33 8.90
N VAL A 51 9.52 -6.57 7.99
CA VAL A 51 8.84 -5.83 6.92
C VAL A 51 8.09 -6.80 6.02
N ASN A 52 6.78 -6.60 5.84
CA ASN A 52 5.92 -7.48 5.07
C ASN A 52 5.79 -6.97 3.63
N ILE A 53 6.13 -7.81 2.66
CA ILE A 53 5.96 -7.51 1.23
C ILE A 53 4.95 -8.52 0.67
N LEU A 54 3.84 -8.00 0.15
CA LEU A 54 2.79 -8.80 -0.48
C LEU A 54 2.92 -8.74 -2.00
N PHE A 55 2.92 -9.90 -2.65
CA PHE A 55 2.83 -10.01 -4.10
C PHE A 55 1.41 -10.35 -4.56
N PHE A 56 0.88 -9.61 -5.52
CA PHE A 56 -0.22 -10.08 -6.37
C PHE A 56 0.38 -10.69 -7.62
N SER A 57 0.57 -12.01 -7.59
CA SER A 57 1.13 -12.83 -8.67
C SER A 57 0.95 -14.30 -8.34
N ASP A 58 1.28 -15.18 -9.29
CA ASP A 58 1.49 -16.59 -8.95
C ASP A 58 2.70 -16.78 -8.03
N LYS A 59 2.81 -17.97 -7.42
CA LYS A 59 3.92 -18.34 -6.52
C LYS A 59 5.29 -18.24 -7.19
N THR A 60 5.39 -18.61 -8.47
CA THR A 60 6.66 -18.67 -9.19
C THR A 60 7.24 -17.27 -9.36
N ASP A 61 6.42 -16.31 -9.78
CA ASP A 61 6.83 -14.92 -9.92
C ASP A 61 7.10 -14.28 -8.55
N ALA A 62 6.24 -14.50 -7.55
CA ALA A 62 6.47 -13.99 -6.19
C ALA A 62 7.83 -14.48 -5.64
N GLN A 63 8.15 -15.76 -5.84
CA GLN A 63 9.43 -16.34 -5.43
C GLN A 63 10.61 -15.76 -6.21
N LYS A 64 10.53 -15.70 -7.54
CA LYS A 64 11.57 -15.13 -8.40
C LYS A 64 11.93 -13.69 -8.00
N TYR A 65 10.93 -12.85 -7.76
CA TYR A 65 11.12 -11.45 -7.45
C TYR A 65 11.62 -11.21 -6.01
N SER A 66 11.06 -11.93 -5.02
CA SER A 66 11.52 -11.83 -3.63
C SER A 66 12.95 -12.35 -3.45
N GLU A 67 13.28 -13.51 -4.03
CA GLU A 67 14.65 -14.05 -4.00
C GLU A 67 15.65 -13.08 -4.63
N PHE A 68 15.29 -12.48 -5.77
CA PHE A 68 16.12 -11.47 -6.42
C PHE A 68 16.35 -10.25 -5.53
N LEU A 69 15.31 -9.70 -4.90
CA LEU A 69 15.42 -8.57 -3.97
C LEU A 69 16.40 -8.89 -2.84
N LEU A 70 16.32 -10.09 -2.27
CA LEU A 70 17.23 -10.57 -1.24
C LEU A 70 18.67 -10.82 -1.73
N THR A 71 18.99 -10.65 -3.02
CA THR A 71 20.39 -10.67 -3.50
C THR A 71 21.07 -9.30 -3.44
N ILE A 72 20.31 -8.22 -3.18
CA ILE A 72 20.78 -6.83 -3.22
C ILE A 72 21.07 -6.32 -1.80
N ASP A 73 22.15 -5.56 -1.63
CA ASP A 73 22.45 -4.88 -0.35
C ASP A 73 21.43 -3.75 -0.08
N PRO A 74 20.94 -3.55 1.17
CA PRO A 74 21.29 -4.31 2.38
C PRO A 74 20.44 -5.56 2.63
N PHE A 75 19.49 -5.89 1.76
CA PHE A 75 18.49 -6.94 1.99
C PHE A 75 19.12 -8.32 2.15
N ASN A 76 20.17 -8.62 1.38
CA ASN A 76 20.93 -9.87 1.44
C ASN A 76 21.54 -10.20 2.82
N THR A 77 21.90 -9.19 3.62
CA THR A 77 22.49 -9.32 4.96
C THR A 77 21.44 -9.16 6.05
N HIS A 78 20.23 -8.74 5.68
CA HIS A 78 19.11 -8.46 6.57
C HIS A 78 17.86 -9.26 6.20
N GLN A 79 18.02 -10.43 5.58
CA GLN A 79 16.90 -11.25 5.07
C GLN A 79 15.88 -11.60 6.17
N LYS A 80 16.35 -11.80 7.41
CA LYS A 80 15.49 -12.06 8.58
C LYS A 80 14.52 -10.94 8.93
N ASN A 81 14.70 -9.75 8.35
CA ASN A 81 13.88 -8.57 8.59
C ASN A 81 12.78 -8.41 7.54
N PHE A 82 12.56 -9.40 6.67
CA PHE A 82 11.52 -9.37 5.63
C PHE A 82 10.65 -10.62 5.67
N ASN A 83 9.35 -10.42 5.55
CA ASN A 83 8.35 -11.46 5.29
C ASN A 83 7.82 -11.26 3.89
N PHE A 84 7.51 -12.37 3.22
CA PHE A 84 6.97 -12.39 1.87
C PHE A 84 5.69 -13.20 1.83
N TYR A 85 4.65 -12.60 1.27
CA TYR A 85 3.33 -13.17 1.09
C TYR A 85 2.92 -13.07 -0.38
N TYR A 86 1.95 -13.87 -0.80
CA TYR A 86 1.35 -13.71 -2.11
C TYR A 86 -0.15 -14.05 -2.11
N ILE A 87 -0.86 -13.44 -3.06
CA ILE A 87 -2.25 -13.72 -3.40
C ILE A 87 -2.29 -14.01 -4.90
N ASP A 88 -2.72 -15.22 -5.26
CA ASP A 88 -2.87 -15.70 -6.63
C ASP A 88 -4.34 -15.92 -7.03
N SER A 89 -5.27 -15.79 -6.09
CA SER A 89 -6.73 -15.92 -6.31
C SER A 89 -7.37 -14.66 -6.90
N TYR A 90 -6.65 -13.53 -6.89
CA TYR A 90 -7.13 -12.24 -7.37
C TYR A 90 -6.06 -11.57 -8.24
N ILE A 91 -6.50 -11.08 -9.40
CA ILE A 91 -5.68 -10.30 -10.33
C ILE A 91 -6.18 -8.85 -10.25
N PRO A 92 -5.38 -7.91 -9.71
CA PRO A 92 -5.74 -6.50 -9.67
C PRO A 92 -6.06 -5.92 -11.05
N GLU A 93 -7.01 -5.00 -11.12
CA GLU A 93 -7.23 -4.21 -12.34
C GLU A 93 -6.17 -3.12 -12.42
N CYS A 94 -5.35 -3.16 -13.47
CA CYS A 94 -4.33 -2.14 -13.72
C CYS A 94 -4.68 -1.32 -14.95
N GLU A 95 -4.43 -0.02 -14.88
CA GLU A 95 -4.57 0.88 -16.04
C GLU A 95 -3.22 1.21 -16.66
N ILE A 96 -3.25 1.65 -17.92
CA ILE A 96 -2.08 2.23 -18.59
C ILE A 96 -2.11 3.73 -18.38
N TYR A 97 -1.48 4.18 -17.29
CA TYR A 97 -1.44 5.56 -16.88
C TYR A 97 -0.68 6.41 -17.91
N GLN A 98 -1.38 7.43 -18.43
CA GLN A 98 -0.90 8.34 -19.48
C GLN A 98 -0.29 7.62 -20.71
N GLU A 99 -0.82 6.44 -21.06
CA GLU A 99 -0.33 5.60 -22.15
C GLU A 99 1.14 5.14 -21.99
N LYS A 100 1.73 5.31 -20.80
CA LYS A 100 3.16 5.13 -20.57
C LYS A 100 3.49 4.10 -19.51
N ALA A 101 2.71 3.99 -18.44
CA ALA A 101 3.08 3.17 -17.29
C ALA A 101 1.93 2.29 -16.82
N LEU A 102 2.27 1.09 -16.32
CA LEU A 102 1.33 0.23 -15.62
C LEU A 102 1.08 0.83 -14.24
N LEU A 103 -0.17 1.09 -13.88
CA LEU A 103 -0.57 1.55 -12.55
C LEU A 103 -1.66 0.64 -11.99
N CYS A 104 -1.33 -0.07 -10.92
CA CYS A 104 -2.18 -1.06 -10.27
C CYS A 104 -2.63 -0.58 -8.89
N TYR A 105 -3.11 0.66 -8.78
CA TYR A 105 -3.53 1.26 -7.52
C TYR A 105 -5.02 1.61 -7.55
N ASP A 106 -5.85 0.77 -6.93
CA ASP A 106 -7.30 0.98 -6.85
C ASP A 106 -7.87 0.54 -5.49
N LYS A 107 -9.15 0.87 -5.26
CA LYS A 107 -9.85 0.60 -3.99
C LYS A 107 -9.95 -0.89 -3.68
N GLU A 108 -10.30 -1.70 -4.68
CA GLU A 108 -10.51 -3.13 -4.50
C GLU A 108 -9.18 -3.83 -4.27
N MET A 109 -8.12 -3.52 -5.02
CA MET A 109 -6.79 -4.06 -4.74
C MET A 109 -6.35 -3.75 -3.30
N ILE A 110 -6.50 -2.51 -2.83
CA ILE A 110 -6.13 -2.13 -1.44
C ILE A 110 -6.93 -2.92 -0.40
N LYS A 111 -8.22 -3.18 -0.66
CA LYS A 111 -9.05 -4.05 0.19
C LYS A 111 -8.56 -5.50 0.15
N LYS A 112 -8.33 -6.06 -1.04
CA LYS A 112 -7.86 -7.45 -1.21
C LYS A 112 -6.48 -7.64 -0.59
N ALA A 113 -5.62 -6.64 -0.63
CA ALA A 113 -4.31 -6.68 0.00
C ALA A 113 -4.40 -6.86 1.52
N ALA A 114 -5.47 -6.35 2.15
CA ALA A 114 -5.71 -6.52 3.58
C ALA A 114 -5.96 -7.99 4.01
N SER A 115 -6.01 -8.93 3.07
CA SER A 115 -6.06 -10.36 3.38
C SER A 115 -4.75 -10.89 3.97
N CYS A 116 -3.63 -10.22 3.70
CA CYS A 116 -2.30 -10.54 4.22
C CYS A 116 -1.73 -9.39 5.05
N PRO A 117 -0.76 -9.65 5.96
CA PRO A 117 0.16 -8.60 6.41
C PRO A 117 0.90 -8.02 5.21
N ASN A 118 0.84 -6.70 5.03
CA ASN A 118 1.49 -6.03 3.90
C ASN A 118 1.93 -4.64 4.33
N ASP A 119 3.22 -4.33 4.34
CA ASP A 119 3.70 -2.95 4.44
C ASP A 119 3.83 -2.35 3.04
N PHE A 120 4.23 -3.18 2.09
CA PHE A 120 4.40 -2.86 0.68
C PHE A 120 3.71 -3.91 -0.17
N ILE A 121 3.21 -3.48 -1.32
CA ILE A 121 2.48 -4.33 -2.27
C ILE A 121 3.23 -4.29 -3.59
N ALA A 122 3.51 -5.44 -4.17
CA ALA A 122 4.05 -5.59 -5.52
C ALA A 122 3.01 -6.30 -6.39
N VAL A 123 2.52 -5.64 -7.43
CA VAL A 123 1.66 -6.25 -8.44
C VAL A 123 2.51 -6.62 -9.63
N ILE A 124 2.64 -7.91 -9.94
CA ILE A 124 3.45 -8.39 -11.06
C ILE A 124 2.51 -8.74 -12.20
N GLN A 125 2.58 -7.99 -13.30
CA GLN A 125 1.74 -8.23 -14.47
C GLN A 125 2.53 -8.04 -15.76
N GLU A 126 2.24 -8.88 -16.76
CA GLU A 126 2.81 -8.69 -18.08
C GLU A 126 2.07 -7.58 -18.85
N SER A 127 2.81 -6.64 -19.42
CA SER A 127 2.30 -5.65 -20.37
C SER A 127 3.21 -5.56 -21.60
N ASN A 128 2.97 -4.62 -22.52
CA ASN A 128 3.90 -4.37 -23.63
C ASN A 128 5.24 -3.87 -23.09
N SER A 129 6.36 -4.18 -23.76
CA SER A 129 7.70 -3.84 -23.26
C SER A 129 7.98 -2.33 -23.19
N ASN A 130 7.21 -1.52 -23.92
CA ASN A 130 7.26 -0.06 -23.86
C ASN A 130 6.46 0.52 -22.69
N ILE A 131 5.60 -0.26 -22.03
CA ILE A 131 4.86 0.17 -20.84
C ILE A 131 5.78 0.05 -19.63
N ARG A 132 5.99 1.16 -18.94
CA ARG A 132 6.84 1.29 -17.75
C ARG A 132 6.24 0.61 -16.54
N SER A 133 7.11 0.23 -15.60
CA SER A 133 6.66 -0.06 -14.23
C SER A 133 6.39 1.26 -13.50
N SER A 134 5.76 1.20 -12.33
CA SER A 134 5.53 2.40 -11.52
C SER A 134 5.58 2.15 -10.02
N ALA A 135 5.81 3.21 -9.27
CA ALA A 135 5.62 3.27 -7.82
C ALA A 135 4.65 4.39 -7.45
N TYR A 136 3.63 4.06 -6.66
CA TYR A 136 2.68 5.01 -6.10
C TYR A 136 2.26 4.58 -4.70
N MET A 137 2.28 5.50 -3.73
CA MET A 137 2.03 5.21 -2.32
C MET A 137 2.98 4.10 -1.80
N ASN A 138 2.44 2.98 -1.34
CA ASN A 138 3.20 1.79 -0.94
C ASN A 138 3.10 0.63 -1.95
N VAL A 139 2.69 0.94 -3.18
CA VAL A 139 2.42 -0.05 -4.24
C VAL A 139 3.43 0.11 -5.37
N MET A 140 4.01 -1.02 -5.79
CA MET A 140 4.88 -1.15 -6.94
C MET A 140 4.13 -1.94 -8.02
N SER A 141 3.91 -1.33 -9.18
CA SER A 141 3.28 -1.96 -10.34
C SER A 141 4.37 -2.40 -11.31
N ILE A 142 4.68 -3.69 -11.34
CA ILE A 142 5.84 -4.22 -12.05
C ILE A 142 5.43 -4.87 -13.36
N ASN A 143 5.92 -4.33 -14.48
CA ASN A 143 5.83 -4.98 -15.77
C ASN A 143 6.82 -6.15 -15.85
N SER A 144 6.31 -7.38 -15.88
CA SER A 144 7.15 -8.59 -15.85
C SER A 144 8.05 -8.76 -17.09
N LYS A 145 7.85 -7.98 -18.16
CA LYS A 145 8.76 -7.92 -19.31
C LYS A 145 10.06 -7.16 -19.04
N HIS A 146 10.15 -6.41 -17.94
CA HIS A 146 11.35 -5.66 -17.58
C HIS A 146 12.30 -6.48 -16.71
N THR A 147 13.49 -5.94 -16.47
CA THR A 147 14.51 -6.60 -15.65
C THR A 147 14.07 -6.66 -14.18
N LEU A 148 14.48 -7.71 -13.46
CA LEU A 148 14.14 -7.87 -12.04
C LEU A 148 14.63 -6.71 -11.15
N THR A 149 15.67 -5.99 -11.59
CA THR A 149 16.20 -4.78 -10.94
C THR A 149 15.16 -3.67 -10.80
N VAL A 150 14.12 -3.65 -11.63
CA VAL A 150 13.01 -2.70 -11.52
C VAL A 150 12.31 -2.83 -10.17
N LEU A 151 12.07 -4.05 -9.66
CA LEU A 151 11.45 -4.19 -8.34
C LEU A 151 12.27 -3.49 -7.25
N ALA A 152 13.59 -3.65 -7.28
CA ALA A 152 14.46 -2.98 -6.32
C ALA A 152 14.37 -1.45 -6.49
N HIS A 153 14.44 -0.96 -7.73
CA HIS A 153 14.29 0.46 -8.03
C HIS A 153 12.99 1.04 -7.47
N GLU A 154 11.83 0.44 -7.79
CA GLU A 154 10.53 0.88 -7.29
C GLU A 154 10.42 0.76 -5.76
N PHE A 155 11.04 -0.28 -5.18
CA PHE A 155 11.13 -0.44 -3.74
C PHE A 155 11.90 0.71 -3.07
N GLY A 156 12.92 1.26 -3.73
CA GLY A 156 13.64 2.46 -3.27
C GLY A 156 12.74 3.68 -3.13
N HIS A 157 11.81 3.89 -4.06
CA HIS A 157 10.81 4.96 -3.97
C HIS A 157 9.85 4.72 -2.80
N VAL A 158 9.17 3.58 -2.76
CA VAL A 158 8.11 3.37 -1.76
C VAL A 158 8.65 3.17 -0.34
N PHE A 159 9.81 2.53 -0.18
CA PHE A 159 10.35 2.16 1.13
C PHE A 159 11.02 3.34 1.84
N VAL A 160 11.86 4.10 1.14
CA VAL A 160 12.68 5.18 1.72
C VAL A 160 12.65 6.50 0.95
N ASN A 161 11.76 6.63 -0.05
CA ASN A 161 11.58 7.87 -0.82
C ASN A 161 12.89 8.35 -1.45
N LEU A 162 13.62 7.43 -2.11
CA LEU A 162 14.74 7.82 -2.96
C LEU A 162 14.19 8.54 -4.21
N ALA A 163 14.90 9.57 -4.65
CA ALA A 163 14.68 10.23 -5.93
C ALA A 163 15.41 9.49 -7.05
N GLU A 164 15.06 9.85 -8.29
CA GLU A 164 15.82 9.43 -9.47
C GLU A 164 17.21 10.03 -9.49
N GLU A 165 18.21 9.22 -9.83
CA GLU A 165 19.61 9.65 -9.96
C GLU A 165 20.00 9.99 -11.40
N TYR A 166 19.08 9.84 -12.37
CA TYR A 166 19.25 10.36 -13.73
C TYR A 166 18.73 11.80 -13.87
N VAL A 167 19.04 12.46 -14.99
CA VAL A 167 18.63 13.84 -15.28
C VAL A 167 18.04 13.90 -16.70
N PRO A 168 16.94 14.64 -16.93
CA PRO A 168 16.12 15.33 -15.93
C PRO A 168 15.08 14.40 -15.28
N ALA A 169 14.78 14.64 -14.01
CA ALA A 169 13.63 14.09 -13.30
C ALA A 169 13.17 15.07 -12.20
N PRO A 170 11.87 15.10 -11.84
CA PRO A 170 11.41 15.83 -10.67
C PRO A 170 12.04 15.29 -9.38
N LEU A 171 12.53 16.19 -8.53
CA LEU A 171 13.09 15.83 -7.22
C LEU A 171 11.97 15.83 -6.16
N PRO A 172 11.57 14.68 -5.60
CA PRO A 172 10.63 14.63 -4.49
C PRO A 172 11.20 15.39 -3.30
N LYS A 173 10.35 16.09 -2.53
CA LYS A 173 10.85 16.73 -1.32
C LYS A 173 11.36 15.64 -0.37
N ASN A 174 12.31 16.03 0.48
CA ASN A 174 12.93 15.18 1.48
C ASN A 174 13.65 13.93 0.95
N ALA A 175 13.74 13.72 -0.36
CA ALA A 175 14.60 12.70 -0.93
C ALA A 175 16.05 13.01 -0.55
N LYS A 176 16.72 12.04 0.05
CA LYS A 176 18.04 12.25 0.66
C LYS A 176 19.20 11.95 -0.29
N ASN A 177 18.97 11.15 -1.34
CA ASN A 177 20.00 10.66 -2.25
C ASN A 177 20.41 11.66 -3.34
N CYS A 178 19.59 12.69 -3.58
CA CYS A 178 19.95 13.84 -4.40
C CYS A 178 20.12 15.07 -3.51
N VAL A 179 21.34 15.63 -3.47
CA VAL A 179 21.67 16.80 -2.63
C VAL A 179 22.30 17.92 -3.44
N ASP A 180 22.08 19.16 -3.04
CA ASP A 180 22.73 20.35 -3.61
C ASP A 180 24.24 20.45 -3.28
N ASN A 181 24.72 19.67 -2.30
CA ASN A 181 26.10 19.68 -1.85
C ASN A 181 26.50 18.30 -1.30
N CYS A 182 27.57 17.72 -1.85
CA CYS A 182 28.05 16.39 -1.48
C CYS A 182 28.50 16.21 -0.03
N ASN A 183 28.66 17.28 0.76
CA ASN A 183 28.93 17.18 2.20
C ASN A 183 27.71 16.68 2.98
N LYS A 184 26.49 16.81 2.44
CA LYS A 184 25.25 16.35 3.07
C LYS A 184 25.14 14.83 3.16
N PHE A 185 25.90 14.07 2.37
CA PHE A 185 25.87 12.61 2.42
C PHE A 185 26.55 12.04 3.68
N GLY A 186 27.61 12.69 4.18
CA GLY A 186 28.45 12.14 5.26
C GLY A 186 29.28 10.93 4.82
N ILE A 187 28.64 9.85 4.38
CA ILE A 187 29.25 8.68 3.72
C ILE A 187 28.83 8.63 2.25
N LYS A 188 29.74 8.29 1.33
CA LYS A 188 29.46 8.21 -0.12
C LYS A 188 30.55 7.43 -0.86
N ASP A 189 30.17 6.77 -1.96
CA ASP A 189 31.12 6.14 -2.89
C ASP A 189 31.88 7.20 -3.69
N GLY A 190 31.20 8.31 -4.01
CA GLY A 190 31.76 9.47 -4.67
C GLY A 190 30.81 10.66 -4.63
N CYS A 191 31.07 11.66 -5.47
CA CYS A 191 30.29 12.88 -5.57
C CYS A 191 30.14 13.20 -7.05
N TYR A 192 28.97 12.86 -7.60
CA TYR A 192 28.74 12.93 -9.03
C TYR A 192 27.62 13.91 -9.31
N GLN A 193 27.89 14.92 -10.13
CA GLN A 193 26.90 15.90 -10.53
C GLN A 193 25.83 15.27 -11.43
N GLY A 194 24.60 15.78 -11.33
CA GLY A 194 23.39 15.30 -11.99
C GLY A 194 22.66 14.26 -11.14
N CYS A 195 21.58 14.66 -10.48
CA CYS A 195 20.72 13.77 -9.69
C CYS A 195 19.32 14.38 -9.63
N SER A 196 18.37 13.83 -10.40
CA SER A 196 17.08 14.46 -10.74
C SER A 196 17.26 15.79 -11.51
N GLU A 197 17.97 16.74 -10.91
CA GLU A 197 18.32 18.03 -11.48
C GLU A 197 19.83 18.14 -11.77
N ALA A 198 20.22 18.96 -12.75
CA ALA A 198 21.61 19.08 -13.22
C ALA A 198 22.57 19.69 -12.18
N ASN A 199 22.07 20.48 -11.23
CA ASN A 199 22.82 21.14 -10.16
C ASN A 199 22.81 20.35 -8.84
N TYR A 200 22.19 19.17 -8.80
CA TYR A 200 22.23 18.26 -7.66
C TYR A 200 23.28 17.17 -7.86
N PHE A 201 23.62 16.48 -6.79
CA PHE A 201 24.65 15.45 -6.74
C PHE A 201 24.08 14.15 -6.19
N ARG A 202 24.61 13.03 -6.70
CA ARG A 202 24.38 11.67 -6.21
C ARG A 202 25.64 11.11 -5.55
N SER A 203 25.46 10.14 -4.65
CA SER A 203 26.55 9.55 -3.87
C SER A 203 27.28 8.40 -4.56
N ILE A 204 26.75 7.89 -5.68
CA ILE A 204 27.30 6.78 -6.45
C ILE A 204 27.22 7.10 -7.95
N GLU A 205 28.21 6.67 -8.75
CA GLU A 205 28.19 6.97 -10.18
C GLU A 205 27.02 6.27 -10.87
N ASN A 206 26.88 4.96 -10.67
CA ASN A 206 25.88 4.10 -11.31
C ASN A 206 25.14 3.24 -10.27
N GLY A 207 24.18 3.86 -9.58
CA GLY A 207 23.27 3.18 -8.66
C GLY A 207 22.03 2.60 -9.34
N ILE A 208 21.28 1.75 -8.61
CA ILE A 208 19.97 1.22 -9.02
C ILE A 208 18.99 2.35 -9.35
N MET A 209 19.06 3.49 -8.63
CA MET A 209 18.22 4.66 -8.88
C MET A 209 18.64 5.45 -10.14
N ARG A 210 19.72 5.06 -10.83
CA ARG A 210 20.19 5.69 -12.08
C ARG A 210 20.07 4.77 -13.28
N THR A 211 20.38 3.48 -13.11
CA THR A 211 20.43 2.48 -14.18
C THR A 211 19.89 1.13 -13.68
N LEU A 212 19.07 0.45 -14.49
CA LEU A 212 18.55 -0.88 -14.16
C LEU A 212 19.57 -1.99 -14.41
N THR A 213 20.73 -1.66 -15.00
CA THR A 213 21.85 -2.62 -15.14
C THR A 213 22.64 -2.81 -13.85
N SER A 214 22.58 -1.84 -12.93
CA SER A 214 23.24 -1.92 -11.64
C SER A 214 22.42 -2.73 -10.63
N LYS A 215 23.12 -3.43 -9.73
CA LYS A 215 22.53 -4.10 -8.56
C LYS A 215 22.99 -3.46 -7.25
N LYS A 216 23.53 -2.24 -7.29
CA LYS A 216 24.05 -1.53 -6.13
C LYS A 216 23.30 -0.22 -5.92
N TYR A 217 22.88 0.05 -4.69
CA TYR A 217 22.36 1.37 -4.33
C TYR A 217 23.45 2.40 -4.03
N GLY A 218 24.65 1.96 -3.64
CA GLY A 218 25.69 2.82 -3.06
C GLY A 218 25.57 2.94 -1.54
N ILE A 219 26.70 3.21 -0.87
CA ILE A 219 26.82 3.08 0.59
C ILE A 219 25.91 4.04 1.36
N PHE A 220 25.65 5.23 0.80
CA PHE A 220 24.76 6.22 1.39
C PHE A 220 23.30 5.76 1.36
N ASN A 221 22.82 5.32 0.20
CA ASN A 221 21.47 4.82 0.03
C ASN A 221 21.24 3.56 0.87
N VAL A 222 22.23 2.65 0.91
CA VAL A 222 22.21 1.47 1.80
C VAL A 222 22.02 1.88 3.26
N LYS A 223 22.72 2.92 3.75
CA LYS A 223 22.52 3.43 5.10
C LYS A 223 21.09 3.94 5.32
N ILE A 224 20.49 4.63 4.35
CA ILE A 224 19.10 5.09 4.47
C ILE A 224 18.14 3.90 4.63
N PHE A 225 18.33 2.83 3.85
CA PHE A 225 17.57 1.59 4.01
C PHE A 225 17.74 0.98 5.40
N LEU A 226 18.98 0.86 5.89
CA LEU A 226 19.28 0.32 7.22
C LEU A 226 18.63 1.14 8.34
N ASP A 227 18.74 2.47 8.29
CA ASP A 227 18.12 3.38 9.26
C ASP A 227 16.59 3.16 9.31
N LYS A 228 15.95 2.94 8.14
CA LYS A 228 14.50 2.68 8.05
C LYS A 228 14.13 1.29 8.56
N ILE A 229 14.90 0.26 8.22
CA ILE A 229 14.67 -1.12 8.70
C ILE A 229 14.78 -1.17 10.23
N GLU A 230 15.83 -0.58 10.81
CA GLU A 230 16.02 -0.52 12.26
C GLU A 230 14.86 0.21 12.94
N LYS A 231 14.44 1.36 12.38
CA LYS A 231 13.29 2.10 12.89
C LYS A 231 12.01 1.24 12.92
N VAL A 232 11.69 0.53 11.84
CA VAL A 232 10.49 -0.32 11.77
C VAL A 232 10.55 -1.43 12.84
N ILE A 233 11.70 -2.07 12.99
CA ILE A 233 11.89 -3.14 13.99
C ILE A 233 11.73 -2.57 15.41
N GLN A 234 12.33 -1.41 15.69
CA GLN A 234 12.22 -0.75 16.99
C GLN A 234 10.77 -0.39 17.34
N GLU A 235 10.02 0.15 16.38
CA GLU A 235 8.62 0.53 16.56
C GLU A 235 7.74 -0.69 16.89
N ARG A 236 8.00 -1.85 16.26
CA ARG A 236 7.22 -3.08 16.51
C ARG A 236 7.60 -3.81 17.79
N THR A 237 8.89 -3.90 18.08
CA THR A 237 9.39 -4.59 19.29
C THR A 237 9.02 -3.85 20.58
N SER A 238 8.93 -2.51 20.54
CA SER A 238 8.59 -1.69 21.71
C SER A 238 7.17 -1.93 22.26
N GLY A 239 6.27 -2.54 21.49
CA GLY A 239 4.88 -2.79 21.88
C GLY A 239 4.59 -4.17 22.47
N ILE A 240 5.50 -5.14 22.40
CA ILE A 240 5.22 -6.54 22.74
C ILE A 240 5.84 -6.92 24.08
N THR A 241 5.07 -6.79 25.17
CA THR A 241 5.43 -7.37 26.47
C THR A 241 4.89 -8.79 26.59
N GLY A 242 5.61 -9.79 26.07
CA GLY A 242 5.49 -11.19 26.51
C GLY A 242 4.37 -12.07 25.93
N SER A 243 3.71 -11.69 24.82
CA SER A 243 2.76 -12.58 24.15
C SER A 243 3.47 -13.59 23.23
N ALA A 244 3.01 -14.84 23.25
CA ALA A 244 3.49 -15.88 22.33
C ALA A 244 3.27 -15.43 20.88
N VAL A 245 4.27 -15.65 20.02
CA VAL A 245 4.25 -15.30 18.60
C VAL A 245 3.22 -16.18 17.89
N THR A 246 1.98 -15.71 17.79
CA THR A 246 0.98 -16.30 16.91
C THR A 246 1.04 -15.61 15.55
N GLU A 247 0.79 -16.38 14.50
CA GLU A 247 0.57 -15.87 13.15
C GLU A 247 -0.56 -14.83 13.18
N THR A 248 -0.39 -13.74 12.41
CA THR A 248 -1.32 -12.63 12.42
C THR A 248 -2.58 -12.99 11.62
N ASP A 249 -3.69 -13.28 12.30
CA ASP A 249 -4.99 -13.53 11.66
C ASP A 249 -5.65 -12.20 11.26
N CYS A 250 -5.58 -11.86 9.97
CA CYS A 250 -6.19 -10.66 9.41
C CYS A 250 -7.73 -10.67 9.50
N SER A 251 -8.36 -11.84 9.64
CA SER A 251 -9.82 -11.96 9.68
C SER A 251 -10.43 -11.35 10.96
N GLN A 252 -9.66 -11.18 12.02
CA GLN A 252 -10.15 -10.59 13.27
C GLN A 252 -9.81 -9.11 13.41
N GLN A 253 -9.07 -8.56 12.45
CA GLN A 253 -8.64 -7.17 12.48
C GLN A 253 -9.59 -6.26 11.70
N MET A 254 -9.69 -5.03 12.18
CA MET A 254 -10.46 -3.97 11.54
C MET A 254 -9.59 -2.72 11.40
N TYR A 255 -9.75 -1.98 10.31
CA TYR A 255 -9.07 -0.72 10.06
C TYR A 255 -10.05 0.32 9.51
N TYR A 256 -9.74 1.60 9.65
CA TYR A 256 -10.44 2.64 8.90
C TYR A 256 -9.86 2.70 7.48
N LEU A 257 -10.70 2.55 6.47
CA LEU A 257 -10.37 2.86 5.09
C LEU A 257 -10.81 4.29 4.79
N ILE A 258 -9.83 5.18 4.60
CA ILE A 258 -10.08 6.58 4.24
C ILE A 258 -9.79 6.74 2.74
N HIS A 259 -10.82 7.09 1.97
CA HIS A 259 -10.70 7.45 0.56
C HIS A 259 -10.61 8.96 0.46
N ALA A 260 -9.51 9.45 -0.09
CA ALA A 260 -9.24 10.88 -0.17
C ALA A 260 -8.58 11.26 -1.49
N ARG A 261 -8.46 12.57 -1.71
CA ARG A 261 -7.78 13.18 -2.85
C ARG A 261 -6.98 14.39 -2.37
N TYR A 262 -5.78 14.57 -2.89
CA TYR A 262 -4.98 15.76 -2.64
C TYR A 262 -5.09 16.70 -3.85
N GLU A 263 -5.71 17.86 -3.68
CA GLU A 263 -5.85 18.86 -4.74
C GLU A 263 -5.81 20.28 -4.16
N ASN A 264 -5.18 21.20 -4.89
CA ASN A 264 -5.11 22.62 -4.51
C ASN A 264 -4.57 22.86 -3.08
N GLY A 265 -3.59 22.06 -2.65
CA GLY A 265 -2.98 22.16 -1.32
C GLY A 265 -3.89 21.67 -0.17
N LYS A 266 -4.97 20.94 -0.46
CA LYS A 266 -5.92 20.41 0.53
C LYS A 266 -6.14 18.92 0.35
N ILE A 267 -6.54 18.26 1.45
CA ILE A 267 -6.96 16.86 1.43
C ILE A 267 -8.49 16.81 1.50
N ILE A 268 -9.12 16.32 0.44
CA ILE A 268 -10.56 16.15 0.34
C ILE A 268 -10.91 14.71 0.68
N ILE A 269 -11.66 14.51 1.76
CA ILE A 269 -12.16 13.18 2.17
C ILE A 269 -13.43 12.88 1.37
N LYS A 270 -13.42 11.78 0.63
CA LYS A 270 -14.55 11.33 -0.20
C LYS A 270 -15.42 10.29 0.48
N ASP A 271 -14.78 9.32 1.11
CA ASP A 271 -15.44 8.20 1.79
C ASP A 271 -14.62 7.78 3.01
N LYS A 272 -15.30 7.28 4.04
CA LYS A 272 -14.70 6.77 5.27
C LYS A 272 -15.53 5.60 5.78
N LYS A 273 -14.90 4.44 5.93
CA LYS A 273 -15.57 3.23 6.44
C LYS A 273 -14.62 2.38 7.24
N ILE A 274 -15.19 1.46 8.01
CA ILE A 274 -14.43 0.43 8.71
C ILE A 274 -14.45 -0.83 7.84
N GLU A 275 -13.28 -1.41 7.63
CA GLU A 275 -13.07 -2.60 6.83
C GLU A 275 -12.38 -3.68 7.65
N GLN A 276 -12.60 -4.93 7.28
CA GLN A 276 -11.93 -6.09 7.86
C GLN A 276 -10.61 -6.35 7.13
N GLY A 277 -9.59 -6.80 7.87
CA GLY A 277 -8.30 -7.20 7.32
C GLY A 277 -7.11 -6.60 8.06
N CYS A 278 -5.91 -6.99 7.63
CA CYS A 278 -4.66 -6.49 8.14
C CYS A 278 -4.41 -5.03 7.74
N MET A 279 -3.91 -4.28 8.71
CA MET A 279 -3.33 -2.96 8.49
C MET A 279 -2.06 -3.06 7.63
N SER A 280 -1.81 -2.02 6.83
CA SER A 280 -0.52 -1.83 6.16
C SER A 280 0.20 -0.60 6.65
N SER A 281 1.52 -0.61 6.51
CA SER A 281 2.25 0.65 6.37
C SER A 281 1.80 1.38 5.09
N LEU A 282 1.93 2.70 5.07
CA LEU A 282 1.63 3.53 3.88
C LEU A 282 2.90 4.02 3.17
N GLY A 283 4.06 3.47 3.55
CA GLY A 283 5.34 3.68 2.90
C GLY A 283 6.15 4.85 3.47
N SER A 284 6.70 5.66 2.57
CA SER A 284 7.49 6.85 2.89
C SER A 284 7.02 8.04 2.05
N GLY A 285 7.22 9.26 2.55
CA GLY A 285 6.81 10.46 1.82
C GLY A 285 6.79 11.74 2.64
N ASP A 286 6.24 12.77 2.00
CA ASP A 286 6.14 14.14 2.51
C ASP A 286 4.89 14.41 3.36
N PHE A 287 3.93 13.49 3.33
CA PHE A 287 2.72 13.59 4.12
C PHE A 287 2.86 12.71 5.35
N ASP A 288 2.23 13.15 6.42
CA ASP A 288 2.05 12.38 7.62
C ASP A 288 0.58 12.33 8.01
N TYR A 289 0.19 11.25 8.66
CA TYR A 289 -1.04 11.23 9.42
C TYR A 289 -0.73 10.97 10.89
N THR A 290 -1.51 11.61 11.78
CA THR A 290 -1.46 11.40 13.22
C THR A 290 -2.81 10.93 13.71
N ILE A 291 -2.90 9.75 14.32
CA ILE A 291 -4.06 9.36 15.12
C ILE A 291 -3.84 9.85 16.53
N ILE A 292 -4.84 10.54 17.08
CA ILE A 292 -4.90 10.99 18.46
C ILE A 292 -6.00 10.21 19.14
N THR A 293 -5.67 9.55 20.24
CA THR A 293 -6.63 8.83 21.10
C THR A 293 -7.22 9.75 22.17
N GLU A 294 -8.23 9.27 22.92
CA GLU A 294 -8.82 10.04 24.03
C GLU A 294 -7.82 10.33 25.17
N ASP A 295 -6.84 9.46 25.38
CA ASP A 295 -5.76 9.63 26.36
C ASP A 295 -4.55 10.40 25.79
N ASN A 296 -4.69 11.00 24.61
CA ASN A 296 -3.67 11.80 23.91
C ASN A 296 -2.42 11.02 23.48
N GLN A 297 -2.49 9.69 23.37
CA GLN A 297 -1.48 8.93 22.66
C GLN A 297 -1.52 9.30 21.17
N LYS A 298 -0.35 9.27 20.53
CA LYS A 298 -0.18 9.64 19.12
C LYS A 298 0.46 8.50 18.35
N ILE A 299 -0.19 8.08 17.28
CA ILE A 299 0.34 7.15 16.29
C ILE A 299 0.60 7.94 15.02
N ASN A 300 1.84 7.93 14.51
CA ASN A 300 2.24 8.73 13.37
C ASN A 300 2.79 7.84 12.26
N GLU A 301 2.43 8.14 11.02
CA GLU A 301 2.97 7.42 9.87
C GLU A 301 2.98 8.29 8.61
N LYS A 302 3.80 7.92 7.64
CA LYS A 302 4.11 8.70 6.44
C LYS A 302 3.57 8.06 5.18
N PHE A 303 3.28 8.87 4.17
CA PHE A 303 2.84 8.44 2.84
C PHE A 303 3.11 9.52 1.78
N ASN A 304 2.94 9.17 0.50
CA ASN A 304 3.16 10.08 -0.62
C ASN A 304 2.06 9.96 -1.71
N PRO A 305 1.02 10.81 -1.68
CA PRO A 305 0.01 10.88 -2.72
C PRO A 305 0.37 11.86 -3.85
N SER A 306 1.55 12.49 -3.85
CA SER A 306 1.88 13.57 -4.79
C SER A 306 2.59 13.10 -6.05
N TYR A 307 3.20 11.92 -6.05
CA TYR A 307 4.05 11.49 -7.16
C TYR A 307 3.78 10.04 -7.54
N ILE A 308 3.66 9.80 -8.84
CA ILE A 308 3.76 8.45 -9.43
C ILE A 308 5.09 8.40 -10.18
N PHE A 309 6.00 7.53 -9.74
CA PHE A 309 7.28 7.29 -10.42
C PHE A 309 7.05 6.29 -11.55
N THR A 310 7.66 6.50 -12.72
CA THR A 310 7.48 5.63 -13.88
C THR A 310 8.77 5.44 -14.64
N ASP A 311 9.35 4.25 -14.52
CA ASP A 311 10.75 4.06 -14.91
C ASP A 311 10.92 2.86 -15.85
N VAL A 312 11.81 3.06 -16.83
CA VAL A 312 12.26 2.01 -17.75
C VAL A 312 13.65 2.35 -18.27
N GLN A 313 14.43 1.31 -18.54
CA GLN A 313 15.64 1.44 -19.34
C GLN A 313 15.33 0.97 -20.76
N GLU A 314 15.22 1.93 -21.69
CA GLU A 314 15.05 1.60 -23.11
C GLU A 314 16.28 0.86 -23.66
N SER A 315 16.04 -0.05 -24.60
CA SER A 315 17.13 -0.81 -25.23
C SER A 315 18.16 0.13 -25.86
N GLY A 316 19.44 -0.06 -25.49
CA GLY A 316 20.55 0.75 -25.99
C GLY A 316 20.82 2.05 -25.22
N LYS A 317 20.00 2.42 -24.22
CA LYS A 317 20.30 3.54 -23.33
C LYS A 317 21.12 3.09 -22.12
N GLU A 318 22.11 3.90 -21.73
CA GLU A 318 22.99 3.63 -20.57
C GLU A 318 22.27 3.87 -19.22
N TYR A 319 21.36 4.84 -19.20
CA TYR A 319 20.61 5.27 -18.02
C TYR A 319 19.11 5.06 -18.18
N ILE A 320 18.41 4.98 -17.05
CA ILE A 320 16.95 4.96 -17.00
C ILE A 320 16.41 6.24 -17.60
N THR A 321 15.34 6.11 -18.36
CA THR A 321 14.53 7.26 -18.76
C THR A 321 13.14 7.03 -18.22
N GLY A 322 12.73 7.85 -17.28
CA GLY A 322 11.41 7.82 -16.70
C GLY A 322 10.76 9.19 -16.65
N GLU A 323 9.56 9.22 -16.11
CA GLU A 323 8.81 10.43 -15.83
C GLU A 323 8.21 10.30 -14.44
N VAL A 324 8.30 11.37 -13.64
CA VAL A 324 7.55 11.45 -12.39
C VAL A 324 6.33 12.29 -12.66
N PHE A 325 5.15 11.68 -12.52
CA PHE A 325 3.88 12.36 -12.73
C PHE A 325 3.40 13.01 -11.43
N ASP A 326 2.90 14.24 -11.54
CA ASP A 326 2.14 14.87 -10.46
C ASP A 326 0.81 14.15 -10.28
N ALA A 327 0.66 13.45 -9.16
CA ALA A 327 -0.54 12.74 -8.78
C ALA A 327 -1.56 13.64 -8.06
N THR A 328 -1.35 14.95 -8.03
CA THR A 328 -2.36 15.91 -7.55
C THR A 328 -3.66 15.72 -8.34
N GLY A 329 -4.76 15.55 -7.61
CA GLY A 329 -6.08 15.22 -8.17
C GLY A 329 -6.38 13.72 -8.28
N GLN A 330 -5.38 12.84 -8.11
CA GLN A 330 -5.59 11.40 -8.04
C GLN A 330 -6.17 10.98 -6.69
N ASP A 331 -6.96 9.92 -6.72
CA ASP A 331 -7.51 9.34 -5.51
C ASP A 331 -6.46 8.48 -4.81
N PHE A 332 -6.50 8.47 -3.48
CA PHE A 332 -5.68 7.58 -2.67
C PHE A 332 -6.49 7.01 -1.49
N TYR A 333 -5.99 5.90 -0.97
CA TYR A 333 -6.60 5.14 0.10
C TYR A 333 -5.61 4.97 1.25
N LEU A 334 -6.05 5.30 2.47
CA LEU A 334 -5.27 5.09 3.68
C LEU A 334 -5.94 3.98 4.51
N LYS A 335 -5.16 2.96 4.89
CA LYS A 335 -5.54 1.95 5.87
C LYS A 335 -5.01 2.39 7.23
N ILE A 336 -5.91 2.88 8.10
CA ILE A 336 -5.56 3.49 9.38
C ILE A 336 -5.95 2.52 10.52
N PRO A 337 -5.04 2.22 11.48
CA PRO A 337 -5.39 1.36 12.61
C PRO A 337 -6.54 1.94 13.44
N ILE A 338 -7.29 1.05 14.09
CA ILE A 338 -8.29 1.42 15.10
C ILE A 338 -7.64 1.23 16.49
N PRO A 339 -7.04 2.28 17.09
CA PRO A 339 -6.49 2.17 18.44
C PRO A 339 -7.62 2.06 19.49
N GLN A 340 -7.25 1.77 20.73
CA GLN A 340 -8.18 1.91 21.85
C GLN A 340 -8.58 3.39 21.99
N LYS A 341 -9.89 3.65 22.06
CA LYS A 341 -10.47 4.99 22.24
C LYS A 341 -9.99 6.00 21.17
N PRO A 342 -10.27 5.76 19.88
CA PRO A 342 -9.88 6.67 18.81
C PRO A 342 -10.65 7.98 18.94
N LYS A 343 -9.97 9.11 18.73
CA LYS A 343 -10.58 10.45 18.83
C LYS A 343 -10.48 11.20 17.51
N LEU A 344 -9.28 11.43 17.01
CA LEU A 344 -9.04 12.30 15.85
C LEU A 344 -7.98 11.69 14.93
N LEU A 345 -8.17 11.79 13.62
CA LEU A 345 -7.12 11.61 12.62
C LEU A 345 -6.78 12.98 12.03
N GLU A 346 -5.52 13.37 12.08
CA GLU A 346 -5.00 14.54 11.40
C GLU A 346 -4.14 14.10 10.21
N ILE A 347 -4.33 14.74 9.05
CA ILE A 347 -3.46 14.54 7.88
C ILE A 347 -2.70 15.84 7.65
N LYS A 348 -1.38 15.77 7.53
CA LYS A 348 -0.48 16.93 7.48
C LYS A 348 0.53 16.82 6.35
N LYS A 349 1.09 17.98 6.00
CA LYS A 349 2.25 18.14 5.12
C LYS A 349 3.07 19.30 5.66
N ASP A 350 4.38 19.13 5.83
CA ASP A 350 5.27 20.18 6.35
C ASP A 350 4.76 20.77 7.69
N ASN A 351 4.22 19.93 8.59
CA ASN A 351 3.53 20.28 9.85
C ASN A 351 2.23 21.10 9.73
N LEU A 352 1.78 21.40 8.51
CA LEU A 352 0.49 22.04 8.27
C LEU A 352 -0.61 20.98 8.24
N ILE A 353 -1.64 21.12 9.08
CA ILE A 353 -2.83 20.27 9.07
C ILE A 353 -3.65 20.59 7.82
N LEU A 354 -3.79 19.59 6.94
CA LEU A 354 -4.54 19.68 5.69
C LEU A 354 -5.96 19.13 5.81
N SER A 355 -6.20 18.18 6.72
CA SER A 355 -7.51 17.62 7.01
C SER A 355 -7.56 17.02 8.42
N GLN A 356 -8.77 16.96 8.98
CA GLN A 356 -9.07 16.37 10.28
C GLN A 356 -10.34 15.53 10.19
N ILE A 357 -10.33 14.33 10.77
CA ILE A 357 -11.46 13.40 10.78
C ILE A 357 -11.75 12.98 12.21
N ASN A 358 -12.97 13.25 12.69
CA ASN A 358 -13.45 12.68 13.95
C ASN A 358 -13.71 11.18 13.77
N LEU A 359 -12.87 10.34 14.37
CA LEU A 359 -12.92 8.89 14.18
C LEU A 359 -14.12 8.25 14.87
N LYS A 360 -14.73 8.93 15.86
CA LYS A 360 -15.95 8.45 16.55
C LYS A 360 -17.21 8.53 15.68
N GLU A 361 -17.18 9.37 14.66
CA GLU A 361 -18.31 9.56 13.73
C GLU A 361 -18.30 8.55 12.58
N ILE A 362 -17.26 7.71 12.47
CA ILE A 362 -17.24 6.64 11.48
C ILE A 362 -18.07 5.50 12.06
N PRO A 363 -19.26 5.20 11.49
CA PRO A 363 -20.14 4.20 12.05
C PRO A 363 -19.43 2.85 12.03
N ILE A 364 -19.38 2.22 13.20
CA ILE A 364 -19.03 0.81 13.28
C ILE A 364 -20.29 0.08 12.80
N GLU A 365 -20.32 -0.29 11.52
CA GLU A 365 -21.25 -1.28 11.03
C GLU A 365 -20.88 -2.62 11.67
N VAL A 366 -21.25 -2.80 12.93
CA VAL A 366 -21.13 -4.09 13.57
C VAL A 366 -22.15 -4.97 12.88
N LYS A 367 -21.72 -5.74 11.89
CA LYS A 367 -22.48 -6.87 11.33
C LYS A 367 -22.56 -7.98 12.38
N ASN A 368 -23.01 -7.66 13.59
CA ASN A 368 -23.38 -8.61 14.62
C ASN A 368 -24.65 -9.33 14.15
N LYS A 369 -24.51 -10.32 13.26
CA LYS A 369 -25.52 -11.37 13.21
C LYS A 369 -25.33 -12.19 14.49
N PRO A 370 -26.29 -12.22 15.41
CA PRO A 370 -26.16 -12.99 16.63
C PRO A 370 -25.84 -14.43 16.25
N CYS A 371 -24.76 -14.99 16.78
CA CYS A 371 -24.45 -16.41 16.63
C CYS A 371 -25.68 -17.18 17.12
N LYS A 372 -26.39 -17.81 16.19
CA LYS A 372 -27.49 -18.70 16.53
C LYS A 372 -26.85 -19.86 17.28
N LYS A 373 -27.11 -19.99 18.58
CA LYS A 373 -26.75 -21.20 19.32
C LYS A 373 -27.35 -22.38 18.57
N ILE A 374 -26.48 -23.26 18.08
CA ILE A 374 -26.83 -24.53 17.42
C ILE A 374 -27.42 -25.47 18.46
#